data_AF-A0A970E645-F1
#
_entry.id   AF-A0A970E645-F1
#
_cell.length_a   1.000
_cell.length_b   1.000
_cell.length_c   1.000
_cell.angle_alpha   90.00
_cell.angle_beta   90.00
_cell.angle_gamma   90.00
#
_symmetry.space_group_name_H-M   'P 1'
#
loop_
_entity.id
_entity.type
_entity.pdbx_description
1 polymer ?
#
loop_
_entity_poly.entity_id
_entity_poly.type
_entity_poly.pdbx_seq_one_letter_code
_entity_poly.pdbx_strand_id
1 'polypeptide(L)'
;DTLDENIDYIAETLGRKANETSRQAIRRYFLKDFYKDHVSTYKKRPIYWLFDSGRQDGFKALIYMHRYDPFTVARVRTDYLHILQKKYEAEINHLDILIDSDISEREKVAARKKKETILKKIEECRLYDEVIAHVANQRIEIDLDDGVKVNYAKFQGVEIPQGEGRRPLKADLLAKI
;
A
#
# COMPACT_ATOMS: atom_id res chain seq x y z
N ASP A 1 -25.44 -19.12 8.20
CA ASP A 1 -26.31 -18.21 8.99
C ASP A 1 -25.52 -17.23 9.85
N THR A 2 -24.49 -17.63 10.61
CA THR A 2 -23.73 -16.69 11.49
C THR A 2 -22.67 -15.82 10.81
N LEU A 3 -22.12 -16.20 9.65
CA LEU A 3 -21.01 -15.47 9.02
C LEU A 3 -21.45 -14.12 8.45
N ASP A 4 -22.52 -14.10 7.66
CA ASP A 4 -22.95 -12.88 6.97
C ASP A 4 -23.51 -11.85 7.96
N GLU A 5 -24.23 -12.29 9.00
CA GLU A 5 -24.66 -11.43 10.12
C GLU A 5 -23.47 -10.78 10.84
N ASN A 6 -22.40 -11.55 11.11
CA ASN A 6 -21.19 -11.01 11.73
C ASN A 6 -20.48 -10.00 10.80
N ILE A 7 -20.41 -10.29 9.50
CA ILE A 7 -19.81 -9.39 8.52
C ILE A 7 -20.61 -8.08 8.41
N ASP A 8 -21.94 -8.16 8.45
CA ASP A 8 -22.83 -7.00 8.43
C ASP A 8 -22.67 -6.16 9.69
N TYR A 9 -22.68 -6.79 10.87
CA TYR A 9 -22.46 -6.10 12.15
C TYR A 9 -21.11 -5.37 12.20
N ILE A 10 -20.03 -6.03 11.76
CA ILE A 10 -18.70 -5.40 11.69
C ILE A 10 -18.73 -4.22 10.72
N ALA A 11 -19.32 -4.39 9.53
CA ALA A 11 -19.36 -3.33 8.53
C ALA A 11 -20.14 -2.10 9.01
N GLU A 12 -21.25 -2.28 9.71
CA GLU A 12 -22.04 -1.20 10.29
C GLU A 12 -21.26 -0.43 11.36
N THR A 13 -20.55 -1.15 12.23
CA THR A 13 -19.68 -0.55 13.26
C THR A 13 -18.55 0.28 12.63
N LEU A 14 -18.06 -0.13 11.47
CA LEU A 14 -17.02 0.57 10.69
C LEU A 14 -17.56 1.68 9.77
N GLY A 15 -18.86 2.00 9.86
CA GLY A 15 -19.49 3.06 9.08
C GLY A 15 -19.70 2.67 7.61
N ARG A 16 -20.39 1.55 7.35
CA ARG A 16 -20.86 1.14 6.02
C ARG A 16 -21.69 2.26 5.36
N LYS A 17 -21.33 2.63 4.13
CA LYS A 17 -22.09 3.60 3.33
C LYS A 17 -23.28 2.92 2.66
N ALA A 18 -24.33 3.70 2.36
CA ALA A 18 -25.55 3.18 1.73
C ALA A 18 -25.31 2.49 0.37
N ASN A 19 -24.24 2.85 -0.35
CA ASN A 19 -23.89 2.30 -1.66
C ASN A 19 -22.76 1.25 -1.61
N GLU A 20 -22.42 0.72 -0.43
CA GLU A 20 -21.37 -0.28 -0.26
C GLU A 20 -21.94 -1.58 0.32
N THR A 21 -21.46 -2.72 -0.17
CA THR A 21 -21.65 -4.00 0.54
C THR A 21 -20.80 -4.04 1.80
N SER A 22 -21.12 -4.92 2.74
CA SER A 22 -20.36 -5.07 3.99
C SER A 22 -18.88 -5.39 3.76
N ARG A 23 -18.59 -6.24 2.78
CA ARG A 23 -17.20 -6.54 2.35
C ARG A 23 -16.51 -5.31 1.77
N GLN A 24 -17.20 -4.47 1.01
CA GLN A 24 -16.65 -3.22 0.48
C GLN A 24 -16.37 -2.21 1.60
N ALA A 25 -17.26 -2.09 2.58
CA ALA A 25 -17.09 -1.22 3.74
C ALA A 25 -15.87 -1.64 4.58
N ILE A 26 -15.73 -2.93 4.90
CA ILE A 26 -14.58 -3.48 5.63
C ILE A 26 -13.28 -3.22 4.83
N ARG A 27 -13.29 -3.51 3.52
CA ARG A 27 -12.12 -3.26 2.65
C ARG A 27 -11.73 -1.79 2.62
N ARG A 28 -12.71 -0.88 2.49
CA ARG A 28 -12.48 0.57 2.52
C ARG A 28 -11.85 0.99 3.84
N TYR A 29 -12.39 0.52 4.96
CA TYR A 29 -11.86 0.82 6.29
C TYR A 29 -10.37 0.47 6.39
N PHE A 30 -9.98 -0.76 6.05
CA PHE A 30 -8.58 -1.17 6.09
C PHE A 30 -7.68 -0.36 5.13
N LEU A 31 -8.23 0.06 3.99
CA LEU A 31 -7.47 0.82 3.00
C LEU A 31 -7.28 2.30 3.38
N LYS A 32 -8.21 2.90 4.12
CA LYS A 32 -8.30 4.37 4.28
C LYS A 32 -8.29 4.88 5.72
N ASP A 33 -8.86 4.13 6.64
CA ASP A 33 -9.24 4.62 7.96
C ASP A 33 -8.49 3.89 9.06
N PHE A 34 -8.33 2.58 8.95
CA PHE A 34 -7.63 1.72 9.91
C PHE A 34 -6.30 2.30 10.39
N TYR A 35 -5.41 2.70 9.48
CA TYR A 35 -4.09 3.18 9.90
C TYR A 35 -4.15 4.50 10.65
N LYS A 36 -5.09 5.39 10.30
CA LYS A 36 -5.28 6.66 11.01
C LYS A 36 -5.76 6.40 12.44
N ASP A 37 -6.76 5.53 12.58
CA ASP A 37 -7.32 5.14 13.87
C ASP A 37 -6.28 4.42 14.72
N HIS A 38 -5.47 3.56 14.10
CA HIS A 38 -4.36 2.87 14.74
C HIS A 38 -3.28 3.84 15.24
N VAL A 39 -2.84 4.80 14.42
CA VAL A 39 -1.90 5.85 14.83
C VAL A 39 -2.46 6.69 16.00
N SER A 40 -3.75 7.04 15.94
CA SER A 40 -4.45 7.79 16.99
C SER A 40 -4.52 7.01 18.31
N THR A 41 -4.99 5.76 18.24
CA THR A 41 -5.13 4.84 19.38
C THR A 41 -3.81 4.67 20.13
N TYR A 42 -2.71 4.51 19.37
CA TYR A 42 -1.37 4.37 19.93
C TYR A 42 -0.63 5.70 20.14
N LYS A 43 -1.32 6.85 20.10
CA LYS A 43 -0.75 8.19 20.38
C LYS A 43 0.54 8.48 19.59
N LYS A 44 0.50 8.27 18.27
CA LYS A 44 1.65 8.40 17.35
C LYS A 44 2.81 7.45 17.65
N ARG A 45 2.52 6.26 18.17
CA ARG A 45 3.47 5.15 18.39
C ARG A 45 2.90 3.83 17.88
N PRO A 46 2.51 3.74 16.60
CA PRO A 46 1.79 2.59 16.09
C PRO A 46 2.66 1.32 16.11
N ILE A 47 2.07 0.19 16.53
CA ILE A 47 2.75 -1.12 16.55
C ILE A 47 2.69 -1.87 15.21
N TYR A 48 1.65 -1.62 14.41
CA TYR A 48 1.63 -1.91 12.98
C TYR A 48 2.20 -0.72 12.22
N TRP A 49 3.15 -0.97 11.31
CA TRP A 49 3.70 0.07 10.43
C TRP A 49 3.20 -0.13 9.01
N LEU A 50 2.83 0.97 8.36
CA LEU A 50 2.26 0.95 7.02
C LEU A 50 3.31 1.37 5.99
N PHE A 51 3.71 0.42 5.14
CA PHE A 51 4.33 0.71 3.85
C PHE A 51 3.25 1.31 2.96
N ASP A 52 3.51 2.49 2.40
CA ASP A 52 2.54 3.24 1.61
C ASP A 52 3.22 3.86 0.40
N SER A 53 2.86 3.42 -0.81
CA SER A 53 3.43 3.97 -2.04
C SER A 53 2.93 5.38 -2.37
N GLY A 54 1.78 5.79 -1.83
CA GLY A 54 1.24 7.12 -2.06
C GLY A 54 -0.26 7.21 -2.33
N ARG A 55 -0.63 8.23 -3.10
CA ARG A 55 -2.02 8.73 -3.23
C ARG A 55 -2.88 7.89 -4.16
N GLN A 56 -2.28 7.15 -5.08
CA GLN A 56 -3.00 6.22 -5.96
C GLN A 56 -3.31 4.89 -5.26
N ASP A 57 -2.85 4.72 -4.02
CA ASP A 57 -2.86 3.45 -3.30
C ASP A 57 -2.30 2.33 -4.18
N GLY A 58 -1.17 2.58 -4.85
CA GLY A 58 -0.52 1.61 -5.72
C GLY A 58 -0.18 0.34 -4.94
N PHE A 59 0.43 0.52 -3.78
CA PHE A 59 0.83 -0.51 -2.85
C PHE A 59 0.64 -0.02 -1.42
N LYS A 60 0.05 -0.88 -0.58
CA LYS A 60 0.00 -0.71 0.87
C LYS A 60 0.24 -2.05 1.55
N ALA A 61 1.07 -2.07 2.58
CA ALA A 61 1.31 -3.26 3.38
C ALA A 61 1.48 -2.90 4.85
N LEU A 62 0.81 -3.64 5.73
CA LEU A 62 0.97 -3.51 7.18
C LEU A 62 1.97 -4.57 7.67
N ILE A 63 2.97 -4.14 8.42
CA ILE A 63 3.87 -5.04 9.14
C ILE A 63 3.68 -4.86 10.64
N TYR A 64 3.96 -5.90 11.43
CA TYR A 64 3.96 -5.79 12.88
C TYR A 64 5.39 -5.56 13.39
N MET A 65 5.66 -4.42 14.04
CA MET A 65 7.03 -3.99 14.34
C MET A 65 7.80 -4.98 15.23
N HIS A 66 7.12 -5.68 16.16
CA HIS A 66 7.77 -6.66 17.04
C HIS A 66 8.22 -7.93 16.30
N ARG A 67 7.85 -8.07 15.03
CA ARG A 67 8.27 -9.16 14.14
C ARG A 67 9.19 -8.66 13.03
N TYR A 68 9.61 -7.39 13.11
CA TYR A 68 10.57 -6.83 12.18
C TYR A 68 11.93 -7.49 12.39
N ASP A 69 12.57 -7.78 11.27
CA ASP A 69 13.95 -8.20 11.16
C ASP A 69 14.62 -7.46 9.99
N PRO A 70 15.97 -7.48 9.87
CA PRO A 70 16.69 -6.73 8.85
C PRO A 70 16.34 -7.10 7.40
N PHE A 71 15.65 -8.24 7.18
CA PHE A 71 15.20 -8.71 5.87
C PHE A 71 13.73 -8.36 5.58
N THR A 72 13.04 -7.71 6.51
CA THR A 72 11.61 -7.41 6.39
C THR A 72 11.31 -6.51 5.19
N VAL A 73 12.10 -5.46 4.98
CA VAL A 73 11.92 -4.56 3.82
C VAL A 73 12.17 -5.31 2.50
N ALA A 74 13.17 -6.18 2.45
CA ALA A 74 13.45 -7.01 1.29
C ALA A 74 12.29 -7.97 0.98
N ARG A 75 11.71 -8.63 1.99
CA ARG A 75 10.52 -9.49 1.82
C ARG A 75 9.31 -8.70 1.34
N VAL A 76 9.05 -7.51 1.91
CA VAL A 76 7.94 -6.63 1.45
C VAL A 76 8.10 -6.30 -0.04
N ARG A 77 9.33 -6.06 -0.49
CA ARG A 77 9.66 -5.81 -1.90
C ARG A 77 9.33 -7.02 -2.80
N THR A 78 9.96 -8.16 -2.51
CA THR A 78 9.96 -9.32 -3.43
C THR A 78 8.66 -10.10 -3.37
N ASP A 79 8.14 -10.30 -2.16
CA ASP A 79 7.05 -11.26 -1.93
C ASP A 79 5.68 -10.58 -2.04
N TYR A 80 5.64 -9.25 -2.00
CA TYR A 80 4.39 -8.48 -2.04
C TYR A 80 4.38 -7.43 -3.16
N LEU A 81 5.31 -6.46 -3.18
CA LEU A 81 5.28 -5.37 -4.16
C LEU A 81 5.42 -5.88 -5.60
N HIS A 82 6.45 -6.69 -5.87
CA HIS A 82 6.66 -7.24 -7.22
C HIS A 82 5.53 -8.16 -7.66
N ILE A 83 4.96 -8.94 -6.73
CA ILE A 83 3.79 -9.78 -7.00
C ILE A 83 2.57 -8.91 -7.37
N LEU A 84 2.38 -7.78 -6.70
CA LEU A 84 1.29 -6.85 -7.01
C LEU A 84 1.49 -6.16 -8.37
N GLN A 85 2.71 -5.74 -8.70
CA GLN A 85 3.04 -5.17 -10.01
C GLN A 85 2.70 -6.14 -11.15
N LYS A 86 3.12 -7.41 -11.04
CA LYS A 86 2.76 -8.46 -12.02
C LYS A 86 1.26 -8.65 -12.18
N LYS A 87 0.49 -8.56 -11.08
CA LYS A 87 -0.97 -8.62 -11.12
C LYS A 87 -1.59 -7.41 -11.83
N TYR A 88 -1.04 -6.22 -11.65
CA TYR A 88 -1.46 -5.03 -12.38
C TYR A 88 -1.17 -5.14 -13.87
N GLU A 89 0.01 -5.62 -14.26
CA GLU A 89 0.37 -5.86 -15.66
C GLU A 89 -0.57 -6.87 -16.32
N ALA A 90 -0.86 -8.00 -15.65
CA ALA A 90 -1.80 -9.00 -16.13
C ALA A 90 -3.22 -8.43 -16.31
N GLU A 91 -3.68 -7.61 -15.36
CA GLU A 91 -4.99 -6.96 -15.45
C GLU A 91 -5.05 -5.93 -16.59
N ILE A 92 -3.96 -5.18 -16.85
CA ILE A 92 -3.89 -4.27 -18.00
C ILE A 92 -4.03 -5.06 -19.30
N ASN A 93 -3.28 -6.15 -19.45
CA ASN A 93 -3.34 -7.00 -20.65
C ASN A 93 -4.75 -7.58 -20.85
N HIS A 94 -5.39 -8.02 -19.77
CA HIS A 94 -6.78 -8.48 -19.82
C HIS A 94 -7.75 -7.37 -20.24
N LEU A 95 -7.57 -6.14 -19.73
CA LEU A 95 -8.40 -5.00 -20.11
C LEU A 95 -8.20 -4.59 -21.57
N ASP A 96 -7.00 -4.73 -22.11
CA ASP A 96 -6.74 -4.47 -23.53
C ASP A 96 -7.48 -5.45 -24.44
N ILE A 97 -7.41 -6.74 -24.14
CA ILE A 97 -8.18 -7.77 -24.86
C ILE A 97 -9.68 -7.47 -24.78
N LEU A 98 -10.18 -7.06 -23.60
CA LEU A 98 -11.58 -6.71 -23.39
C LEU A 98 -11.99 -5.49 -24.23
N ILE A 99 -11.14 -4.46 -24.33
CA ILE A 99 -11.40 -3.25 -25.11
C ILE A 99 -11.49 -3.55 -26.62
N ASP A 100 -10.66 -4.48 -27.10
CA ASP A 100 -10.60 -4.89 -28.51
C ASP A 100 -11.67 -5.93 -28.89
N SER A 101 -12.38 -6.48 -27.90
CA SER A 101 -13.47 -7.44 -28.11
C SER A 101 -14.80 -6.77 -28.51
N ASP A 102 -15.73 -7.57 -29.02
CA ASP A 102 -17.08 -7.12 -29.39
C ASP A 102 -17.99 -7.00 -28.15
N ILE A 103 -17.79 -5.91 -27.40
CA ILE A 103 -18.58 -5.52 -26.23
C ILE A 103 -19.18 -4.12 -26.42
N SER A 104 -20.13 -3.74 -25.56
CA SER A 104 -20.77 -2.42 -25.66
C SER A 104 -19.78 -1.27 -25.45
N GLU A 105 -20.00 -0.13 -26.10
CA GLU A 105 -19.16 1.06 -25.92
C GLU A 105 -19.12 1.53 -24.45
N ARG A 106 -20.22 1.35 -23.70
CA ARG A 106 -20.25 1.64 -22.26
C ARG A 106 -19.24 0.80 -21.49
N GLU A 107 -19.13 -0.49 -21.81
CA GLU A 107 -18.16 -1.40 -21.18
C GLU A 107 -16.73 -1.05 -21.61
N LYS A 108 -16.48 -0.72 -22.88
CA LYS A 108 -15.16 -0.25 -23.33
C LYS A 108 -14.71 1.01 -22.59
N VAL A 109 -15.60 1.99 -22.41
CA VAL A 109 -15.31 3.21 -21.64
C VAL A 109 -14.97 2.88 -20.18
N ALA A 110 -15.72 1.98 -19.55
CA ALA A 110 -15.44 1.55 -18.18
C ALA A 110 -14.08 0.81 -18.08
N ALA A 111 -13.76 -0.06 -19.04
CA ALA A 111 -12.50 -0.77 -19.12
C ALA A 111 -11.31 0.18 -19.30
N ARG A 112 -11.41 1.17 -20.21
CA ARG A 112 -10.39 2.21 -20.41
C ARG A 112 -10.11 2.99 -19.12
N LYS A 113 -11.16 3.41 -18.40
CA LYS A 113 -11.02 4.13 -17.12
C LYS A 113 -10.35 3.27 -16.04
N LYS A 114 -10.68 1.99 -15.98
CA LYS A 114 -10.04 1.03 -15.07
C LYS A 114 -8.56 0.86 -15.41
N LYS A 115 -8.23 0.69 -16.70
CA LYS A 115 -6.84 0.60 -17.19
C LYS A 115 -6.04 1.85 -16.82
N GLU A 116 -6.57 3.05 -17.05
CA GLU A 116 -5.91 4.30 -16.67
C GLU A 116 -5.62 4.37 -15.15
N THR A 117 -6.56 3.90 -14.32
CA THR A 117 -6.37 3.84 -12.87
C THR A 117 -5.24 2.89 -12.48
N ILE A 118 -5.14 1.73 -13.13
CA ILE A 118 -4.09 0.74 -12.86
C ILE A 118 -2.73 1.24 -13.36
N LEU A 119 -2.69 1.93 -14.50
CA LEU A 119 -1.47 2.57 -15.01
C LEU A 119 -0.90 3.62 -14.03
N LYS A 120 -1.76 4.39 -13.35
CA LYS A 120 -1.32 5.31 -12.30
C LYS A 120 -0.75 4.57 -11.09
N LYS A 121 -1.37 3.45 -10.71
CA LYS A 121 -0.92 2.61 -9.59
C LYS A 121 0.42 1.93 -9.87
N ILE A 122 0.63 1.40 -11.08
CA ILE A 122 1.88 0.72 -11.42
C ILE A 122 3.05 1.70 -11.49
N GLU A 123 2.85 2.91 -12.02
CA GLU A 123 3.89 3.94 -12.04
C GLU A 123 4.23 4.40 -10.61
N GLU A 124 3.23 4.59 -9.74
CA GLU A 124 3.48 4.87 -8.32
C GLU A 124 4.27 3.72 -7.65
N CYS A 125 3.93 2.46 -7.94
CA CYS A 125 4.67 1.30 -7.43
C CYS A 125 6.11 1.26 -7.94
N ARG A 126 6.35 1.65 -9.20
CA ARG A 126 7.68 1.66 -9.81
C ARG A 126 8.59 2.65 -9.13
N LEU A 127 8.11 3.89 -8.92
CA LEU A 127 8.86 4.92 -8.18
C LEU A 127 9.09 4.50 -6.72
N TYR A 128 8.10 3.89 -6.09
CA TYR A 128 8.22 3.39 -4.72
C TYR A 128 9.19 2.20 -4.59
N ASP A 129 9.30 1.34 -5.60
CA ASP A 129 10.27 0.24 -5.62
C ASP A 129 11.71 0.75 -5.53
N GLU A 130 12.03 1.91 -6.12
CA GLU A 130 13.37 2.52 -6.00
C GLU A 130 13.69 2.87 -4.53
N VAL A 131 12.72 3.41 -3.80
CA VAL A 131 12.84 3.72 -2.36
C VAL A 131 13.01 2.44 -1.54
N ILE A 132 12.12 1.47 -1.76
CA ILE A 132 12.17 0.19 -1.06
C ILE A 132 13.49 -0.54 -1.33
N ALA A 133 13.95 -0.58 -2.58
CA ALA A 133 15.19 -1.24 -2.97
C ALA A 133 16.38 -0.63 -2.24
N HIS A 134 16.44 0.70 -2.18
CA HIS A 134 17.50 1.42 -1.47
C HIS A 134 17.52 1.05 0.02
N VAL A 135 16.37 1.09 0.70
CA VAL A 135 16.29 0.75 2.13
C VAL A 135 16.54 -0.74 2.37
N ALA A 136 16.05 -1.62 1.51
CA ALA A 136 16.27 -3.07 1.62
C ALA A 136 17.78 -3.42 1.61
N ASN A 137 18.57 -2.72 0.79
CA ASN A 137 20.01 -2.91 0.73
C ASN A 137 20.75 -2.45 2.00
N GLN A 138 20.20 -1.45 2.70
CA GLN A 138 20.78 -0.96 3.96
C GLN A 138 20.59 -1.95 5.12
N ARG A 139 19.62 -2.88 5.02
CA ARG A 139 19.29 -3.86 6.07
C ARG A 139 19.15 -3.21 7.45
N ILE A 140 18.41 -2.11 7.51
CA ILE A 140 18.22 -1.34 8.74
C ILE A 140 17.70 -2.26 9.85
N GLU A 141 18.43 -2.32 10.96
CA GLU A 141 17.99 -3.00 12.18
C GLU A 141 17.22 -2.03 13.09
N ILE A 142 16.27 -2.56 13.86
CA ILE A 142 15.55 -1.80 14.88
C ILE A 142 15.83 -2.40 16.25
N ASP A 143 15.93 -1.54 17.25
CA ASP A 143 16.02 -1.94 18.65
C ASP A 143 14.70 -1.55 19.32
N LEU A 144 13.97 -2.51 19.88
CA LEU A 144 12.67 -2.23 20.49
C LEU A 144 12.79 -1.32 21.72
N ASP A 145 13.94 -1.30 22.38
CA ASP A 145 14.20 -0.47 23.57
C ASP A 145 14.35 1.02 23.22
N ASP A 146 14.76 1.35 21.97
CA ASP A 146 14.74 2.73 21.45
C ASP A 146 13.32 3.32 21.35
N GLY A 147 12.31 2.44 21.36
CA GLY A 147 10.91 2.79 21.22
C GLY A 147 10.49 3.16 19.80
N VAL A 148 9.17 3.30 19.61
CA VAL A 148 8.58 3.41 18.27
C VAL A 148 9.08 4.61 17.49
N LYS A 149 9.18 5.80 18.12
CA LYS A 149 9.49 7.03 17.38
C LYS A 149 10.88 7.02 16.75
N VAL A 150 11.87 6.55 17.50
CA VAL A 150 13.27 6.49 17.05
C VAL A 150 13.38 5.50 15.89
N ASN A 151 12.81 4.31 16.04
CA ASN A 151 12.87 3.31 14.98
C ASN A 151 12.07 3.71 13.74
N TYR A 152 10.89 4.31 13.91
CA TYR A 152 10.06 4.75 12.79
C TYR A 152 10.78 5.81 11.93
N ALA A 153 11.51 6.73 12.59
CA ALA A 153 12.24 7.78 11.91
C ALA A 153 13.34 7.26 10.97
N LYS A 154 13.89 6.05 11.23
CA LYS A 154 14.87 5.39 10.34
C LYS A 154 14.32 5.13 8.94
N PHE A 155 12.99 5.10 8.78
CA PHE A 155 12.29 4.83 7.53
C PHE A 155 11.61 6.07 6.93
N GLN A 156 11.94 7.26 7.42
CA GLN A 156 11.42 8.55 6.94
C GLN A 156 12.55 9.37 6.33
N GLY A 157 12.22 10.17 5.31
CA GLY A 157 13.15 11.08 4.66
C GLY A 157 14.36 10.38 4.06
N VAL A 158 14.20 9.15 3.55
CA VAL A 158 15.25 8.35 2.90
C VAL A 158 15.79 9.12 1.70
N GLU A 159 17.11 9.26 1.64
CA GLU A 159 17.80 9.99 0.58
C GLU A 159 18.41 8.99 -0.40
N ILE A 160 17.91 9.00 -1.63
CA ILE A 160 18.30 8.07 -2.70
C ILE A 160 19.24 8.82 -3.65
N PRO A 161 20.50 8.40 -3.78
CA PRO A 161 21.45 9.02 -4.70
C PRO A 161 20.96 8.94 -6.15
N GLN A 162 21.07 10.04 -6.91
CA GLN A 162 20.59 10.15 -8.30
C GLN A 162 21.74 10.29 -9.31
N GLY A 163 22.95 9.89 -8.92
CA GLY A 163 24.18 10.07 -9.70
C GLY A 163 24.93 11.38 -9.39
N GLU A 164 26.13 11.53 -9.96
CA GLU A 164 27.01 12.66 -9.67
C GLU A 164 26.38 14.01 -10.08
N GLY A 165 26.46 15.00 -9.18
CA GLY A 165 25.98 16.37 -9.41
C GLY A 165 24.46 16.57 -9.26
N ARG A 166 23.67 15.50 -9.05
CA ARG A 166 22.22 15.60 -8.82
C ARG A 166 21.89 15.52 -7.33
N ARG A 167 20.90 16.32 -6.89
CA ARG A 167 20.41 16.24 -5.52
C ARG A 167 19.76 14.88 -5.27
N PRO A 168 19.98 14.26 -4.10
CA PRO A 168 19.31 13.02 -3.74
C PRO A 168 17.79 13.19 -3.77
N LEU A 169 17.08 12.16 -4.22
CA LEU A 169 15.63 12.09 -4.10
C LEU A 169 15.29 11.76 -2.65
N LYS A 170 14.43 12.57 -2.02
CA LYS A 170 13.98 12.33 -0.65
C LYS A 170 12.57 11.75 -0.65
N ALA A 171 12.40 10.59 -0.03
CA ALA A 171 11.12 9.90 0.05
C ALA A 171 10.94 9.20 1.41
N ASP A 172 9.69 9.06 1.85
CA ASP A 172 9.36 8.28 3.03
C ASP A 172 9.05 6.83 2.60
N LEU A 173 9.57 5.84 3.34
CA LEU A 173 9.23 4.44 3.10
C LEU A 173 7.89 4.08 3.73
N LEU A 174 7.68 4.51 4.98
CA LEU A 174 6.45 4.28 5.73
C LEU A 174 5.55 5.51 5.67
N ALA A 175 4.25 5.34 5.87
CA ALA A 175 3.29 6.44 5.97
C ALA A 175 3.67 7.44 7.09
N LYS A 176 3.23 8.69 7.02
CA LYS A 176 3.51 9.69 8.07
C LYS A 176 2.62 9.44 9.30
N ILE A 177 3.15 9.69 10.51
CA ILE A 177 2.47 9.50 11.81
C ILE A 177 2.42 10.78 12.65
#